data_AF-A0A3B9KEN7-F1
#
_entry.id   AF-A0A3B9KEN7-F1
#
_cell.length_a   1.000
_cell.length_b   1.000
_cell.length_c   1.000
_cell.angle_alpha   90.00
_cell.angle_beta   90.00
_cell.angle_gamma   90.00
#
_symmetry.space_group_name_H-M   'P 1'
#
loop_
_entity.id
_entity.type
_entity.pdbx_description
1 polymer ?
#
loop_
_entity_poly.entity_id
_entity_poly.type
_entity_poly.pdbx_seq_one_letter_code
_entity_poly.pdbx_strand_id
1 'polypeptide(L)'
;MSMLLETNIRKMLVSGDQWASWHGYHVPVSNEYFVVWTPAGTEMHWKPGTWIAQKHQLTYFWPDAWFTIHAGYDKGGTLISGYCDVVLPNSDYTNTARELIYTDLYIDVVVRPDYSVYTKDHEVFDRAARYFPIV
;
A
#
# COMPACT_ATOMS: atom_id res chain seq x y z
N MET A 1 11.69 -21.27 -14.89
CA MET A 1 10.81 -20.22 -14.34
C MET A 1 11.60 -19.47 -13.29
N SER A 2 11.82 -18.16 -13.49
CA SER A 2 12.36 -17.33 -12.41
C SER A 2 11.23 -17.12 -11.39
N MET A 3 11.50 -17.44 -10.13
CA MET A 3 10.56 -17.21 -9.03
C MET A 3 10.58 -15.72 -8.69
N LEU A 4 9.41 -15.09 -8.56
CA LEU A 4 9.35 -13.68 -8.16
C LEU A 4 9.94 -13.52 -6.76
N LEU A 5 10.61 -12.39 -6.52
CA LEU A 5 11.23 -12.12 -5.23
C LEU A 5 10.16 -11.72 -4.20
N GLU A 6 10.15 -12.40 -3.06
CA GLU A 6 9.22 -12.14 -1.96
C GLU A 6 9.59 -10.87 -1.18
N THR A 7 8.56 -10.20 -0.66
CA THR A 7 8.69 -9.08 0.27
C THR A 7 7.53 -9.06 1.27
N ASN A 8 7.81 -8.56 2.47
CA ASN A 8 6.78 -8.24 3.45
C ASN A 8 6.50 -6.74 3.43
N ILE A 9 5.24 -6.37 3.25
CA ILE A 9 4.79 -4.99 3.37
C ILE A 9 4.36 -4.74 4.81
N ARG A 10 4.78 -3.60 5.38
CA ARG A 10 4.39 -3.13 6.70
C ARG A 10 3.88 -1.69 6.61
N LYS A 11 2.60 -1.51 6.95
CA LYS A 11 1.93 -0.23 7.05
C LYS A 11 1.99 0.24 8.49
N MET A 12 2.71 1.34 8.73
CA MET A 12 2.91 1.95 10.04
C MET A 12 1.96 3.15 10.20
N LEU A 13 1.60 3.47 11.43
CA LEU A 13 0.91 4.73 11.78
C LEU A 13 1.95 5.79 12.14
N VAL A 14 1.53 7.06 12.12
CA VAL A 14 2.38 8.19 12.56
C VAL A 14 2.86 8.06 14.01
N SER A 15 2.17 7.26 14.84
CA SER A 15 2.59 6.95 16.21
C SER A 15 3.76 5.97 16.30
N GLY A 16 4.18 5.36 15.18
CA GLY A 16 5.17 4.28 15.12
C GLY A 16 4.57 2.88 15.31
N ASP A 17 3.28 2.76 15.61
CA ASP A 17 2.59 1.47 15.68
C ASP A 17 2.47 0.82 14.30
N GLN A 18 2.64 -0.49 14.21
CA GLN A 18 2.25 -1.22 13.00
C GLN A 18 0.73 -1.33 12.92
N TRP A 19 0.16 -0.83 11.82
CA TRP A 19 -1.26 -0.96 11.53
C TRP A 19 -1.58 -2.27 10.82
N ALA A 20 -0.76 -2.64 9.83
CA ALA A 20 -0.97 -3.84 9.06
C ALA A 20 0.32 -4.40 8.46
N SER A 21 0.30 -5.69 8.14
CA SER A 21 1.36 -6.35 7.37
C SER A 21 0.82 -7.49 6.52
N TRP A 22 1.43 -7.70 5.36
CA TRP A 22 1.11 -8.80 4.45
C TRP A 22 2.30 -9.12 3.55
N HIS A 23 2.32 -10.30 2.95
CA HIS A 23 3.36 -10.69 1.99
C HIS A 23 2.98 -10.31 0.55
N GLY A 24 3.97 -10.23 -0.31
CA GLY A 24 3.80 -10.05 -1.75
C GLY A 24 5.06 -10.39 -2.52
N TYR A 25 5.02 -10.12 -3.82
CA TYR A 25 6.07 -10.47 -4.76
C TYR A 25 6.44 -9.25 -5.61
N HIS A 26 7.72 -8.91 -5.67
CA HIS A 26 8.21 -7.87 -6.58
C HIS A 26 7.98 -8.27 -8.03
N VAL A 27 7.47 -7.32 -8.83
CA VAL A 27 7.27 -7.46 -10.27
C VAL A 27 8.25 -6.50 -10.98
N PRO A 28 9.24 -7.00 -11.73
CA PRO A 28 10.27 -6.17 -12.34
C PRO A 28 9.75 -5.48 -13.62
N VAL A 29 8.96 -4.42 -13.45
CA VAL A 29 8.29 -3.70 -14.56
C VAL A 29 8.88 -2.32 -14.85
N SER A 30 9.63 -1.73 -13.92
CA SER A 30 10.15 -0.37 -14.03
C SER A 30 11.40 -0.17 -13.17
N ASN A 31 12.20 0.84 -13.53
CA ASN A 31 13.31 1.37 -12.73
C ASN A 31 12.95 2.67 -11.99
N GLU A 32 11.78 3.26 -12.28
CA GLU A 32 11.32 4.54 -11.70
C GLU A 32 10.43 4.34 -10.48
N TYR A 33 9.74 3.20 -10.45
CA TYR A 33 8.88 2.75 -9.37
C TYR A 33 8.99 1.24 -9.27
N PHE A 34 8.60 0.69 -8.13
CA PHE A 34 8.52 -0.74 -7.96
C PHE A 34 7.09 -1.18 -7.67
N VAL A 35 6.79 -2.40 -8.10
CA VAL A 35 5.46 -2.96 -8.03
C VAL A 35 5.52 -4.23 -7.22
N VAL A 36 4.65 -4.32 -6.22
CA VAL A 36 4.43 -5.56 -5.49
C VAL A 36 3.07 -6.12 -5.86
N TRP A 37 3.06 -7.36 -6.29
CA TRP A 37 1.85 -8.15 -6.45
C TRP A 37 1.53 -8.88 -5.15
N THR A 38 0.34 -8.62 -4.62
CA THR A 38 -0.27 -9.38 -3.53
C THR A 38 -1.39 -10.25 -4.12
N PRO A 39 -1.24 -11.58 -4.17
CA PRO A 39 -2.25 -12.45 -4.71
C PRO A 39 -3.57 -12.46 -3.90
N ALA A 40 -4.68 -12.75 -4.57
CA ALA A 40 -5.89 -13.16 -3.87
C ALA A 40 -5.59 -14.43 -3.06
N GLY A 41 -6.12 -14.50 -1.83
CA GLY A 41 -5.84 -15.57 -0.87
C GLY A 41 -4.73 -15.24 0.13
N THR A 42 -3.95 -14.17 -0.07
CA THR A 42 -2.94 -13.73 0.90
C THR A 42 -3.58 -13.32 2.23
N GLU A 43 -3.05 -13.84 3.33
CA GLU A 43 -3.33 -13.35 4.67
C GLU A 43 -2.77 -11.94 4.86
N MET A 44 -3.63 -11.04 5.33
CA MET A 44 -3.28 -9.68 5.72
C MET A 44 -3.55 -9.52 7.20
N HIS A 45 -2.51 -9.25 7.98
CA HIS A 45 -2.61 -9.07 9.42
C HIS A 45 -2.83 -7.59 9.72
N TRP A 46 -4.06 -7.20 10.05
CA TRP A 46 -4.40 -5.85 10.47
C TRP A 46 -4.53 -5.79 11.98
N LYS A 47 -4.36 -4.61 12.58
CA LYS A 47 -4.52 -4.42 14.04
C LYS A 47 -5.87 -4.94 14.56
N PRO A 48 -7.02 -4.79 13.86
CA PRO A 48 -8.30 -5.38 14.30
C PRO A 48 -8.42 -6.90 14.10
N GLY A 49 -7.59 -7.51 13.24
CA GLY A 49 -7.65 -8.94 12.93
C GLY A 49 -7.04 -9.31 11.58
N THR A 50 -6.94 -10.62 11.31
CA THR A 50 -6.46 -11.14 10.03
C THR A 50 -7.60 -11.19 9.00
N TRP A 51 -7.35 -10.69 7.79
CA TRP A 51 -8.26 -10.77 6.65
C TRP A 51 -7.59 -11.50 5.48
N ILE A 52 -8.38 -12.25 4.71
CA ILE A 52 -7.92 -12.89 3.48
C ILE A 52 -8.19 -11.96 2.30
N ALA A 53 -7.16 -11.63 1.54
CA ALA A 53 -7.28 -10.84 0.32
C ALA A 53 -8.26 -11.50 -0.66
N GLN A 54 -9.36 -10.82 -0.98
CA GLN A 54 -10.38 -11.35 -1.89
C GLN A 54 -10.06 -11.10 -3.38
N LYS A 55 -9.05 -10.28 -3.66
CA LYS A 55 -8.67 -9.78 -4.98
C LYS A 55 -7.15 -9.83 -5.14
N HIS A 56 -6.66 -9.88 -6.37
CA HIS A 56 -5.26 -9.59 -6.64
C HIS A 56 -5.04 -8.09 -6.48
N GLN A 57 -3.87 -7.69 -5.96
CA GLN A 57 -3.52 -6.28 -5.84
C GLN A 57 -2.14 -6.04 -6.40
N LEU A 58 -2.00 -5.03 -7.26
CA LEU A 58 -0.72 -4.43 -7.60
C LEU A 58 -0.58 -3.16 -6.78
N THR A 59 0.47 -3.06 -5.98
CA THR A 59 0.81 -1.84 -5.25
C THR A 59 2.04 -1.23 -5.86
N TYR A 60 1.93 0.04 -6.25
CA TYR A 60 2.99 0.83 -6.85
C TYR A 60 3.60 1.74 -5.79
N PHE A 61 4.91 1.77 -5.75
CA PHE A 61 5.68 2.53 -4.78
C PHE A 61 6.76 3.36 -5.48
N TRP A 62 6.93 4.59 -5.01
CA TRP A 62 7.97 5.51 -5.46
C TRP A 62 8.85 5.88 -4.26
N PRO A 63 10.18 5.73 -4.33
CA PRO A 63 11.08 6.15 -3.25
C PRO A 63 10.97 7.64 -2.93
N ASP A 64 10.78 8.46 -3.97
CA ASP A 64 10.81 9.92 -3.88
C ASP A 64 9.40 10.56 -3.91
N ALA A 65 8.34 9.77 -3.72
CA ALA A 65 6.98 10.28 -3.68
C ALA A 65 6.22 9.85 -2.43
N TRP A 66 5.39 10.76 -1.92
CA TRP A 66 4.64 10.55 -0.67
C TRP A 66 3.27 9.92 -0.91
N PHE A 67 3.23 8.92 -1.80
CA PHE A 67 2.02 8.16 -2.07
C PHE A 67 2.33 6.76 -2.59
N THR A 68 1.38 5.86 -2.40
CA THR A 68 1.36 4.53 -3.00
C THR A 68 0.02 4.28 -3.67
N ILE A 69 0.04 3.67 -4.85
CA ILE A 69 -1.19 3.36 -5.59
C ILE A 69 -1.49 1.87 -5.45
N HIS A 70 -2.70 1.55 -5.03
CA HIS A 70 -3.22 0.18 -4.94
C HIS A 70 -4.24 -0.04 -6.06
N ALA A 71 -3.91 -0.90 -7.02
CA ALA A 71 -4.80 -1.34 -8.08
C ALA A 71 -5.27 -2.77 -7.80
N GLY A 72 -6.57 -2.94 -7.54
CA GLY A 72 -7.18 -4.22 -7.21
C GLY A 72 -7.88 -4.83 -8.42
N TYR A 73 -7.61 -6.11 -8.66
CA TYR A 73 -8.12 -6.88 -9.80
C TYR A 73 -8.87 -8.12 -9.35
N ASP A 74 -9.95 -8.45 -10.04
CA ASP A 74 -10.62 -9.74 -9.87
C ASP A 74 -9.75 -10.91 -10.37
N LYS A 75 -10.26 -12.14 -10.24
CA LYS A 75 -9.56 -13.36 -10.71
C LYS A 75 -9.38 -13.41 -12.24
N GLY A 76 -10.17 -12.66 -12.99
CA GLY A 76 -10.10 -12.54 -14.45
C GLY A 76 -9.14 -11.44 -14.92
N GLY A 77 -8.57 -10.65 -14.02
CA GLY A 77 -7.68 -9.53 -14.34
C GLY A 77 -8.42 -8.22 -14.64
N THR A 78 -9.71 -8.11 -14.34
CA THR A 78 -10.47 -6.86 -14.46
C THR A 78 -10.14 -5.96 -13.29
N LEU A 79 -9.82 -4.68 -13.53
CA LEU A 79 -9.65 -3.68 -12.47
C LEU A 79 -11.01 -3.43 -11.79
N ILE A 80 -11.09 -3.65 -10.49
CA ILE A 80 -12.33 -3.50 -9.69
C ILE A 80 -12.21 -2.44 -8.58
N SER A 81 -11.01 -1.91 -8.34
CA SER A 81 -10.80 -0.85 -7.36
C SER A 81 -9.47 -0.15 -7.56
N GLY A 82 -9.42 1.16 -7.34
CA GLY A 82 -8.17 1.92 -7.23
C GLY A 82 -8.16 2.76 -5.95
N TYR A 83 -7.04 2.76 -5.25
CA TYR A 83 -6.79 3.61 -4.09
C TYR A 83 -5.40 4.24 -4.20
N CYS A 84 -5.24 5.45 -3.69
CA CYS A 84 -3.96 6.11 -3.52
C CYS A 84 -3.84 6.52 -2.05
N ASP A 85 -2.95 5.85 -1.32
CA ASP A 85 -2.68 6.17 0.08
C ASP A 85 -1.60 7.27 0.09
N VAL A 86 -1.81 8.35 0.85
CA VAL A 86 -0.76 9.34 1.11
C VAL A 86 0.14 8.79 2.23
N VAL A 87 1.43 8.66 1.95
CA VAL A 87 2.37 7.96 2.84
C VAL A 87 3.70 8.68 2.95
N LEU A 88 4.47 8.38 4.01
CA LEU A 88 5.91 8.61 4.03
C LEU A 88 6.62 7.30 3.69
N PRO A 89 7.34 7.23 2.55
CA PRO A 89 8.18 6.09 2.25
C PRO A 89 9.35 6.01 3.24
N ASN A 90 9.75 4.79 3.61
CA ASN A 90 11.02 4.61 4.31
C ASN A 90 12.19 4.69 3.31
N SER A 91 13.38 5.07 3.76
CA SER A 91 14.55 5.32 2.90
C SER A 91 15.00 4.11 2.07
N ASP A 92 14.64 2.90 2.50
CA ASP A 92 15.15 1.65 1.94
C ASP A 92 14.22 1.04 0.87
N TYR A 93 13.37 1.88 0.28
CA TYR A 93 12.45 1.56 -0.80
C TYR A 93 13.19 1.11 -2.07
N THR A 94 13.33 -0.21 -2.26
CA THR A 94 13.94 -0.79 -3.47
C THR A 94 13.08 -1.91 -4.05
N ASN A 95 13.22 -2.16 -5.35
CA ASN A 95 12.56 -3.26 -6.07
C ASN A 95 13.09 -4.65 -5.70
N THR A 96 14.00 -4.74 -4.72
CA THR A 96 14.53 -5.97 -4.17
C THR A 96 14.46 -6.05 -2.65
N ALA A 97 13.81 -5.09 -2.01
CA ALA A 97 13.72 -5.05 -0.55
C ALA A 97 12.97 -6.27 -0.03
N ARG A 98 13.46 -6.88 1.05
CA ARG A 98 12.72 -7.96 1.75
C ARG A 98 11.58 -7.42 2.60
N GLU A 99 11.69 -6.18 3.03
CA GLU A 99 10.65 -5.45 3.75
C GLU A 99 10.40 -4.12 3.08
N LEU A 100 9.12 -3.79 2.91
CA LEU A 100 8.66 -2.49 2.45
C LEU A 100 7.83 -1.86 3.55
N ILE A 101 8.42 -0.85 4.20
CA ILE A 101 7.82 -0.17 5.33
C ILE A 101 7.44 1.24 4.90
N TYR A 102 6.19 1.66 5.13
CA TYR A 102 5.78 3.05 5.01
C TYR A 102 4.95 3.47 6.19
N THR A 103 4.95 4.78 6.45
CA THR A 103 4.04 5.40 7.40
C THR A 103 2.85 5.97 6.65
N ASP A 104 1.66 5.50 7.00
CA ASP A 104 0.40 6.02 6.51
C ASP A 104 0.08 7.39 7.12
N LEU A 105 -0.28 8.35 6.26
CA LEU A 105 -0.66 9.70 6.66
C LEU A 105 -2.18 9.89 6.67
N TYR A 106 -2.95 8.82 6.79
CA TYR A 106 -4.40 8.72 6.89
C TYR A 106 -5.21 9.20 5.68
N ILE A 107 -4.72 10.15 4.90
CA ILE A 107 -5.43 10.66 3.73
C ILE A 107 -5.33 9.64 2.60
N ASP A 108 -6.49 9.23 2.08
CA ASP A 108 -6.56 8.38 0.89
C ASP A 108 -7.37 9.05 -0.22
N VAL A 109 -7.01 8.77 -1.47
CA VAL A 109 -7.82 9.05 -2.66
C VAL A 109 -8.42 7.75 -3.16
N VAL A 110 -9.74 7.72 -3.30
CA VAL A 110 -10.47 6.56 -3.84
C VAL A 110 -10.84 6.82 -5.28
N VAL A 111 -10.52 5.86 -6.15
CA VAL A 111 -10.88 5.89 -7.57
C VAL A 111 -12.05 4.93 -7.80
N ARG A 112 -13.18 5.46 -8.28
CA ARG A 112 -14.36 4.67 -8.62
C ARG A 112 -14.26 4.06 -10.02
N PRO A 113 -15.10 3.06 -10.36
CA PRO A 113 -15.11 2.44 -11.69
C PRO A 113 -15.39 3.41 -12.86
N ASP A 114 -16.08 4.52 -12.60
CA ASP A 114 -16.34 5.59 -13.58
C ASP A 114 -15.20 6.62 -13.65
N TYR A 115 -14.07 6.33 -13.01
CA TYR A 115 -12.89 7.20 -12.85
C TYR A 115 -13.12 8.50 -12.06
N SER A 116 -14.29 8.67 -11.44
CA SER A 116 -14.46 9.74 -10.47
C SER A 116 -13.59 9.49 -9.23
N VAL A 117 -13.07 10.58 -8.66
CA VAL A 117 -12.17 10.55 -7.51
C VAL A 117 -12.76 11.32 -6.34
N TYR A 118 -12.52 10.83 -5.14
CA TYR A 118 -12.79 11.57 -3.90
C TYR A 118 -11.74 11.22 -2.85
N THR A 119 -11.57 12.10 -1.88
CA THR A 119 -10.64 11.91 -0.77
C THR A 119 -11.38 11.49 0.50
N LYS A 120 -10.76 10.68 1.36
CA LYS A 120 -11.32 10.26 2.65
C LYS A 120 -10.34 10.46 3.82
N ASP A 121 -10.87 10.31 5.03
CA ASP A 121 -10.14 10.21 6.30
C ASP A 121 -9.34 11.48 6.71
N HIS A 122 -9.72 12.64 6.15
CA HIS A 122 -9.18 13.96 6.51
C HIS A 122 -9.31 14.26 8.00
N GLU A 123 -10.41 13.87 8.62
CA GLU A 123 -10.63 14.09 10.04
C GLU A 123 -9.74 13.22 10.93
N VAL A 124 -9.28 12.08 10.42
CA VAL A 124 -8.30 11.23 11.12
C VAL A 124 -6.94 11.91 11.06
N PHE A 125 -6.54 12.38 9.88
CA PHE A 125 -5.33 13.17 9.68
C PHE A 125 -5.30 14.40 10.58
N ASP A 126 -6.35 15.23 10.56
CA ASP A 126 -6.45 16.46 11.37
C ASP A 126 -6.34 16.20 12.86
N ARG A 127 -6.87 15.06 13.35
CA ARG A 127 -6.69 14.65 14.75
C ARG A 127 -5.25 14.24 15.02
N ALA A 128 -4.66 13.42 14.16
CA ALA A 128 -3.30 12.93 14.32
C ALA A 128 -2.27 14.08 14.32
N ALA A 129 -2.43 15.05 13.41
CA ALA A 129 -1.56 16.22 13.28
C ALA A 129 -1.50 17.10 14.54
N ARG A 130 -2.49 17.02 15.45
CA ARG A 130 -2.48 17.73 16.74
C ARG A 130 -1.51 17.12 17.76
N TYR A 131 -1.16 15.84 17.59
CA TYR A 131 -0.36 15.07 18.55
C TYR A 131 0.98 14.63 17.98
N PHE A 132 1.06 14.44 16.66
CA PHE A 132 2.23 13.95 15.96
C PHE A 132 2.64 14.98 14.91
N PRO A 133 3.70 15.77 15.14
CA PRO A 133 4.24 16.63 14.11
C PRO A 133 4.72 15.78 12.94
N ILE A 134 4.22 16.08 11.75
CA ILE A 134 4.69 15.50 10.50
C ILE A 134 5.73 16.49 9.97
N VAL A 135 7.00 16.11 10.14
CA VAL A 135 8.25 16.91 9.97
C VAL A 135 8.47 18.08 10.93
#